data_AF-B8G5G2-F1
#
_entry.id   AF-B8G5G2-F1
#
_cell.length_a   1.000
_cell.length_b   1.000
_cell.length_c   1.000
_cell.angle_alpha   90.00
_cell.angle_beta   90.00
_cell.angle_gamma   90.00
#
_symmetry.space_group_name_H-M   'P 1'
#
loop_
_entity.id
_entity.type
_entity.pdbx_description
1 polymer ?
#
loop_
_entity_poly.entity_id
_entity_poly.type
_entity_poly.pdbx_seq_one_letter_code
_entity_poly.pdbx_strand_id
1 'polypeptide(L)'
;MTTETMMHERRNRVTVGLALIGLGLVFLLGYVINTGLLVLPLMALIFALVGIRTHEAGWFIPAGILGGVGLGAILVDTLLLPESLEGGVFLLSFAAGWVSIPLLSALFADERVWWPFIPAGVMAVIGSLILVGEGGMTLLDFVFNRAGWVWPLVLITIGVVLILRKPQE
;
A
#
# COMPACT_ATOMS: atom_id res chain seq x y z
N MET A 1 30.23 21.31 24.74
CA MET A 1 28.78 21.26 24.46
C MET A 1 28.41 21.70 23.04
N THR A 2 29.23 22.47 22.32
CA THR A 2 28.94 22.95 20.95
C THR A 2 29.40 22.03 19.82
N THR A 3 30.27 21.07 20.08
CA THR A 3 30.84 20.19 19.04
C THR A 3 29.93 18.99 18.68
N GLU A 4 29.12 18.51 19.63
CA GLU A 4 28.24 17.36 19.39
C GLU A 4 27.01 17.73 18.54
N THR A 5 26.48 18.94 18.67
CA THR A 5 25.32 19.41 17.90
C THR A 5 25.61 19.54 16.40
N MET A 6 26.82 19.98 16.03
CA MET A 6 27.22 20.17 14.62
C MET A 6 27.34 18.86 13.83
N MET A 7 27.68 17.74 14.51
CA MET A 7 27.89 16.45 13.86
C MET A 7 26.57 15.74 13.49
N HIS A 8 25.55 15.85 14.35
CA HIS A 8 24.23 15.29 14.08
C HIS A 8 23.53 15.96 12.90
N GLU A 9 23.66 17.28 12.80
CA GLU A 9 23.04 18.09 11.73
C GLU A 9 23.67 17.83 10.36
N ARG A 10 24.99 17.59 10.32
CA ARG A 10 25.72 17.28 9.08
C ARG A 10 25.35 15.90 8.55
N ARG A 11 25.24 14.91 9.43
CA ARG A 11 24.86 13.54 9.06
C ARG A 11 23.42 13.49 8.53
N ASN A 12 22.50 14.25 9.12
CA ASN A 12 21.13 14.35 8.62
C ASN A 12 21.06 15.02 7.23
N ARG A 13 21.81 16.11 7.01
CA ARG A 13 21.88 16.78 5.70
C ARG A 13 22.45 15.90 4.59
N VAL A 14 23.47 15.10 4.89
CA VAL A 14 24.06 14.17 3.92
C VAL A 14 23.07 13.07 3.58
N THR A 15 22.36 12.50 4.56
CA THR A 15 21.32 11.48 4.31
C THR A 15 20.17 12.03 3.48
N VAL A 16 19.68 13.23 3.80
CA VAL A 16 18.61 13.90 3.05
C VAL A 16 19.08 14.26 1.63
N GLY A 17 20.30 14.77 1.48
CA GLY A 17 20.89 15.08 0.18
C GLY A 17 21.08 13.83 -0.69
N LEU A 18 21.54 12.72 -0.11
CA LEU A 18 21.69 11.46 -0.82
C LEU A 18 20.33 10.87 -1.24
N ALA A 19 19.31 11.00 -0.38
CA ALA A 19 17.95 10.61 -0.70
C ALA A 19 17.37 11.44 -1.86
N LEU A 20 17.59 12.75 -1.86
CA LEU A 20 17.18 13.66 -2.95
C LEU A 20 17.89 13.34 -4.27
N ILE A 21 19.19 13.05 -4.24
CA ILE A 21 19.95 12.65 -5.43
C ILE A 21 19.43 11.32 -5.97
N GLY A 22 19.17 10.34 -5.08
CA GLY A 22 18.55 9.07 -5.44
C GLY A 22 17.19 9.27 -6.11
N LEU A 23 16.32 10.07 -5.50
CA LEU A 23 14.99 10.41 -6.02
C LEU A 23 15.08 11.09 -7.40
N GLY A 24 15.98 12.05 -7.56
CA GLY A 24 16.19 12.76 -8.83
C GLY A 24 16.71 11.85 -9.94
N LEU A 25 17.64 10.95 -9.65
CA LEU A 25 18.14 9.94 -10.60
C LEU A 25 17.02 9.01 -11.07
N VAL A 26 16.14 8.60 -10.16
CA VAL A 26 14.99 7.73 -10.47
C VAL A 26 14.03 8.42 -11.43
N PHE A 27 13.71 9.68 -11.18
CA PHE A 27 12.82 10.46 -12.04
C PHE A 27 13.46 10.72 -13.41
N LEU A 28 14.77 10.98 -13.45
CA LEU A 28 15.50 11.18 -14.69
C LEU A 28 15.56 9.90 -15.55
N LEU A 29 15.75 8.74 -14.93
CA LEU A 29 15.66 7.43 -15.59
C LEU A 29 14.24 7.15 -16.11
N GLY A 30 13.22 7.50 -15.34
CA GLY A 30 11.81 7.38 -15.76
C GLY A 30 11.40 8.30 -16.91
N TYR A 31 12.13 9.40 -17.12
CA TYR A 31 11.92 10.32 -18.25
C TYR A 31 12.55 9.82 -19.56
N VAL A 32 13.74 9.20 -19.48
CA VAL A 32 14.51 8.79 -20.67
C VAL A 32 14.01 7.46 -21.24
N ILE A 33 13.56 6.56 -20.37
CA ILE A 33 13.07 5.24 -20.75
C ILE A 33 11.55 5.34 -20.57
N ASN A 34 10.75 5.08 -21.61
CA ASN A 34 9.28 5.18 -21.64
C ASN A 34 8.63 4.17 -20.65
N THR A 35 8.83 4.39 -19.34
CA THR A 35 8.76 3.38 -18.28
C THR A 35 8.07 3.94 -17.05
N GLY A 36 6.89 4.55 -17.25
CA GLY A 36 6.02 4.90 -16.12
C GLY A 36 5.81 3.71 -15.16
N LEU A 37 5.89 2.48 -15.68
CA LEU A 37 5.82 1.21 -14.95
C LEU A 37 6.95 0.99 -13.93
N LEU A 38 8.18 1.44 -14.20
CA LEU A 38 9.35 1.17 -13.34
C LEU A 38 9.55 2.24 -12.25
N VAL A 39 8.96 3.42 -12.43
CA VAL A 39 9.06 4.53 -11.46
C VAL A 39 8.44 4.13 -10.12
N LEU A 40 7.26 3.50 -10.13
CA LEU A 40 6.53 3.14 -8.91
C LEU A 40 7.25 2.06 -8.07
N PRO A 41 7.69 0.91 -8.62
CA PRO A 41 8.49 -0.06 -7.88
C PRO A 41 9.79 0.53 -7.35
N LEU A 42 10.46 1.37 -8.14
CA LEU A 42 11.73 1.96 -7.73
C LEU A 42 11.55 2.95 -6.56
N MET A 43 10.47 3.74 -6.58
CA MET A 43 10.07 4.54 -5.41
C MET A 43 9.72 3.69 -4.20
N ALA A 44 8.99 2.60 -4.41
CA ALA A 44 8.66 1.68 -3.34
C ALA A 44 9.91 1.11 -2.66
N LEU A 45 10.92 0.71 -3.44
CA LEU A 45 12.20 0.23 -2.93
C LEU A 45 12.95 1.31 -2.15
N ILE A 46 12.93 2.56 -2.62
CA ILE A 46 13.58 3.67 -1.91
C ILE A 46 12.90 3.91 -0.56
N PHE A 47 11.58 3.97 -0.50
CA PHE A 47 10.87 4.14 0.77
C PHE A 47 11.06 2.95 1.71
N ALA A 48 11.05 1.72 1.20
CA ALA A 48 11.35 0.53 2.00
C ALA A 48 12.78 0.59 2.57
N LEU A 49 13.77 0.97 1.75
CA LEU A 49 15.16 1.07 2.19
C LEU A 49 15.36 2.18 3.23
N VAL A 50 14.69 3.32 3.05
CA VAL A 50 14.69 4.40 4.04
C VAL A 50 14.05 3.91 5.34
N GLY A 51 12.88 3.28 5.28
CA GLY A 51 12.20 2.73 6.46
C GLY A 51 13.02 1.69 7.21
N ILE A 52 13.74 0.81 6.49
CA ILE A 52 14.68 -0.15 7.10
C ILE A 52 15.83 0.58 7.81
N ARG A 53 16.36 1.66 7.24
CA ARG A 53 17.47 2.41 7.85
C ARG A 53 17.05 3.31 9.01
N THR A 54 15.86 3.88 8.95
CA THR A 54 15.34 4.76 10.00
C THR A 54 14.59 4.00 11.08
N HIS A 55 14.27 2.73 10.85
CA HIS A 55 13.43 1.92 11.75
C HIS A 55 12.08 2.58 12.05
N GLU A 56 11.54 3.34 11.08
CA GLU A 56 10.28 4.07 11.23
C GLU A 56 9.20 3.43 10.34
N ALA A 57 8.09 3.01 10.95
CA ALA A 57 7.01 2.34 10.23
C ALA A 57 6.32 3.19 9.16
N GLY A 58 6.35 4.51 9.31
CA GLY A 58 5.70 5.45 8.40
C GLY A 58 6.16 5.35 6.94
N TRP A 59 7.42 4.96 6.71
CA TRP A 59 7.96 4.80 5.35
C TRP A 59 7.51 3.52 4.65
N PHE A 60 7.09 2.50 5.41
CA PHE A 60 6.58 1.27 4.82
C PHE A 60 5.19 1.45 4.21
N ILE A 61 4.42 2.46 4.63
CA ILE A 61 3.10 2.77 4.07
C ILE A 61 3.21 3.16 2.59
N PRO A 62 3.93 4.24 2.20
CA PRO A 62 4.10 4.58 0.79
C PRO A 62 4.89 3.50 0.04
N ALA A 63 5.81 2.78 0.69
CA ALA A 63 6.51 1.66 0.07
C ALA A 63 5.54 0.54 -0.36
N GLY A 64 4.66 0.10 0.53
CA GLY A 64 3.69 -0.97 0.25
C GLY A 64 2.65 -0.56 -0.78
N ILE A 65 2.13 0.67 -0.70
CA ILE A 65 1.14 1.17 -1.67
C ILE A 65 1.75 1.29 -3.07
N LEU A 66 2.88 1.99 -3.21
CA LEU A 66 3.53 2.18 -4.51
C LEU A 66 4.09 0.85 -5.05
N GLY A 67 4.56 -0.02 -4.16
CA GLY A 67 5.06 -1.35 -4.51
C GLY A 67 3.94 -2.23 -5.05
N GLY A 68 2.78 -2.26 -4.39
CA GLY A 68 1.63 -3.02 -4.85
C GLY A 68 1.07 -2.53 -6.20
N VAL A 69 0.94 -1.20 -6.37
CA VAL A 69 0.49 -0.61 -7.65
C VAL A 69 1.51 -0.87 -8.75
N GLY A 70 2.80 -0.65 -8.48
CA GLY A 70 3.87 -0.90 -9.44
C GLY A 70 3.96 -2.37 -9.85
N LEU A 71 3.85 -3.29 -8.89
CA LEU A 71 3.84 -4.72 -9.16
C LEU A 71 2.60 -5.12 -9.99
N GLY A 72 1.43 -4.61 -9.63
CA GLY A 72 0.19 -4.87 -10.38
C GLY A 72 0.27 -4.38 -11.82
N ALA A 73 0.78 -3.17 -12.03
CA ALA A 73 0.96 -2.60 -13.36
C ALA A 73 1.94 -3.43 -14.22
N ILE A 74 3.06 -3.88 -13.65
CA ILE A 74 4.02 -4.76 -14.34
C ILE A 74 3.38 -6.10 -14.67
N LEU A 75 2.69 -6.73 -13.72
CA LEU A 75 2.08 -8.05 -13.94
C LEU A 75 1.00 -8.00 -15.03
N VAL A 76 0.13 -7.00 -15.02
CA VAL A 76 -0.91 -6.85 -16.04
C VAL A 76 -0.30 -6.67 -17.44
N ASP A 77 0.71 -5.80 -17.57
CA ASP A 77 1.38 -5.55 -18.85
C ASP A 77 2.17 -6.78 -19.36
N THR A 78 2.82 -7.52 -18.46
CA THR A 78 3.70 -8.64 -18.83
C THR A 78 2.97 -9.97 -19.06
N LEU A 79 1.88 -10.21 -18.33
CA LEU A 79 1.15 -11.50 -18.41
C LEU A 79 0.19 -11.58 -19.60
N LEU A 80 -0.05 -10.48 -20.33
CA LEU A 80 -0.95 -10.41 -21.50
C LEU A 80 -2.30 -11.12 -21.25
N LEU A 81 -2.89 -10.81 -20.09
CA LEU A 81 -4.12 -11.44 -19.63
C LEU A 81 -5.32 -10.95 -20.45
N PRO A 82 -6.42 -11.72 -20.50
CA PRO A 82 -7.70 -11.17 -20.95
C PRO A 82 -8.12 -9.99 -20.05
N GLU A 83 -8.69 -8.93 -20.64
CA GLU A 83 -9.14 -7.73 -19.93
C GLU A 83 -10.00 -8.04 -18.68
N SER A 84 -10.81 -9.10 -18.75
CA SER A 84 -11.64 -9.57 -17.63
C SER A 84 -10.86 -10.00 -16.38
N LEU A 85 -9.58 -10.39 -16.53
CA LEU A 85 -8.74 -10.91 -15.43
C LEU A 85 -7.70 -9.89 -14.95
N GLU A 86 -7.42 -8.85 -15.75
CA GLU A 86 -6.43 -7.82 -15.41
C GLU A 86 -6.74 -7.16 -14.07
N GLY A 87 -8.01 -6.78 -13.85
CA GLY A 87 -8.47 -6.19 -12.60
C GLY A 87 -8.22 -7.08 -11.39
N GLY A 88 -8.36 -8.41 -11.55
CA GLY A 88 -8.13 -9.38 -10.49
C GLY A 88 -6.65 -9.49 -10.11
N VAL A 89 -5.76 -9.63 -11.11
CA VAL A 89 -4.31 -9.69 -10.88
C VAL A 89 -3.78 -8.38 -10.30
N PHE A 90 -4.27 -7.24 -10.80
CA PHE A 90 -3.94 -5.94 -10.23
C PHE A 90 -4.36 -5.83 -8.76
N LEU A 91 -5.60 -6.20 -8.41
CA LEU A 91 -6.08 -6.14 -7.03
C LEU A 91 -5.29 -7.04 -6.09
N LEU A 92 -4.92 -8.25 -6.52
CA LEU A 92 -4.10 -9.17 -5.72
C LEU A 92 -2.69 -8.63 -5.50
N SER A 93 -2.09 -8.05 -6.54
CA SER A 93 -0.79 -7.40 -6.47
C SER A 93 -0.83 -6.21 -5.50
N PHE A 94 -1.91 -5.43 -5.55
CA PHE A 94 -2.10 -4.32 -4.63
C PHE A 94 -2.32 -4.82 -3.20
N ALA A 95 -3.11 -5.88 -3.00
CA ALA A 95 -3.28 -6.54 -1.71
C ALA A 95 -1.94 -7.02 -1.12
N ALA A 96 -1.04 -7.59 -1.93
CA ALA A 96 0.30 -7.97 -1.50
C ALA A 96 1.12 -6.76 -1.02
N GLY A 97 1.02 -5.63 -1.73
CA GLY A 97 1.60 -4.36 -1.30
C GLY A 97 1.09 -3.91 0.07
N TRP A 98 -0.22 -4.03 0.30
CA TRP A 98 -0.84 -3.72 1.60
C TRP A 98 -0.41 -4.67 2.73
N VAL A 99 -0.26 -5.98 2.47
CA VAL A 99 0.27 -6.96 3.43
C VAL A 99 1.73 -6.70 3.76
N SER A 100 2.51 -6.16 2.81
CA SER A 100 3.91 -5.84 3.06
C SER A 100 4.09 -4.77 4.14
N ILE A 101 3.13 -3.85 4.30
CA ILE A 101 3.20 -2.77 5.32
C ILE A 101 3.35 -3.34 6.74
N PRO A 102 2.38 -4.11 7.30
CA PRO A 102 2.49 -4.67 8.65
C PRO A 102 3.70 -5.59 8.79
N LEU A 103 4.03 -6.34 7.74
CA LEU A 103 5.14 -7.29 7.77
C LEU A 103 6.48 -6.56 7.91
N LEU A 104 6.71 -5.52 7.11
CA LEU A 104 7.92 -4.71 7.16
C LEU A 104 7.97 -3.87 8.44
N SER A 105 6.85 -3.30 8.89
CA SER A 105 6.78 -2.56 10.15
C SER A 105 7.13 -3.44 11.35
N ALA A 106 6.60 -4.66 11.42
CA ALA A 106 6.88 -5.59 12.51
C ALA A 106 8.32 -6.13 12.45
N LEU A 107 8.90 -6.30 11.26
CA LEU A 107 10.23 -6.86 11.08
C LEU A 107 11.36 -5.85 11.30
N PHE A 108 11.15 -4.58 10.93
CA PHE A 108 12.22 -3.57 10.88
C PHE A 108 11.98 -2.36 11.80
N ALA A 109 10.75 -2.07 12.22
CA ALA A 109 10.42 -0.91 13.05
C ALA A 109 9.85 -1.28 14.44
N ASP A 110 9.80 -2.57 14.78
CA ASP A 110 9.19 -3.10 16.02
C ASP A 110 7.75 -2.61 16.29
N GLU A 111 7.07 -2.12 15.25
CA GLU A 111 5.74 -1.52 15.35
C GLU A 111 4.70 -2.42 14.70
N ARG A 112 3.64 -2.74 15.45
CA ARG A 112 2.57 -3.63 14.99
C ARG A 112 1.40 -2.83 14.45
N VAL A 113 1.40 -2.62 13.14
CA VAL A 113 0.41 -1.82 12.43
C VAL A 113 -0.64 -2.73 11.79
N TRP A 114 -1.76 -3.00 12.46
CA TRP A 114 -2.73 -4.03 12.01
C TRP A 114 -3.76 -3.57 10.97
N TRP A 115 -4.04 -2.27 10.91
CA TRP A 115 -5.07 -1.72 10.05
C TRP A 115 -4.91 -2.07 8.54
N PRO A 116 -3.70 -2.23 7.95
CA PRO A 116 -3.53 -2.57 6.53
C PRO A 116 -4.08 -3.94 6.13
N PHE A 117 -4.26 -4.86 7.09
CA PHE A 117 -4.81 -6.18 6.80
C PHE A 117 -6.28 -6.13 6.35
N ILE A 118 -7.03 -5.12 6.77
CA ILE A 118 -8.43 -4.94 6.39
C ILE A 118 -8.55 -4.67 4.88
N PRO A 119 -7.94 -3.59 4.31
CA PRO A 119 -7.99 -3.36 2.87
C PRO A 119 -7.30 -4.49 2.10
N ALA A 120 -6.17 -5.03 2.58
CA ALA A 120 -5.52 -6.19 1.96
C ALA A 120 -6.48 -7.38 1.81
N GLY A 121 -7.20 -7.74 2.88
CA GLY A 121 -8.14 -8.85 2.87
C GLY A 121 -9.30 -8.62 1.91
N VAL A 122 -9.88 -7.40 1.91
CA VAL A 122 -10.96 -7.04 0.99
C VAL A 122 -10.51 -7.14 -0.47
N MET A 123 -9.36 -6.56 -0.81
CA MET A 123 -8.81 -6.62 -2.17
C MET A 123 -8.40 -8.03 -2.56
N ALA A 124 -7.87 -8.83 -1.64
CA ALA A 124 -7.54 -10.22 -1.88
C ALA A 124 -8.79 -11.03 -2.25
N VAL A 125 -9.87 -10.90 -1.46
CA VAL A 125 -11.15 -11.59 -1.73
C VAL A 125 -11.74 -11.15 -3.07
N ILE A 126 -11.84 -9.84 -3.32
CA ILE A 126 -12.42 -9.33 -4.57
C ILE A 126 -11.55 -9.73 -5.76
N GLY A 127 -10.23 -9.56 -5.67
CA GLY A 127 -9.30 -9.93 -6.73
C GLY A 127 -9.35 -11.42 -7.06
N SER A 128 -9.39 -12.28 -6.03
CA SER A 128 -9.58 -13.72 -6.23
C SER A 128 -10.92 -14.06 -6.87
N LEU A 129 -12.01 -13.40 -6.49
CA LEU A 129 -13.33 -13.61 -7.12
C LEU A 129 -13.31 -13.20 -8.60
N ILE A 130 -12.63 -12.12 -8.96
CA ILE A 130 -12.47 -11.72 -10.36
C ILE A 130 -11.70 -12.81 -11.13
N LEU A 131 -10.65 -13.40 -10.54
CA LEU A 131 -9.90 -14.49 -11.17
C LEU A 131 -10.68 -15.79 -11.36
N VAL A 132 -11.73 -16.02 -10.55
CA VAL A 132 -12.66 -17.15 -10.74
C VAL A 132 -13.55 -16.95 -11.98
N GLY A 133 -13.63 -15.72 -12.53
CA GLY A 133 -14.38 -15.40 -13.74
C GLY A 133 -15.87 -15.16 -13.45
N GLU A 134 -16.74 -15.60 -14.37
CA GLU A 134 -18.18 -15.31 -14.34
C GLU A 134 -18.86 -15.69 -13.01
N GLY A 135 -18.48 -16.83 -12.43
CA GLY A 135 -19.02 -17.28 -11.15
C GLY A 135 -18.70 -16.32 -10.01
N GLY A 136 -17.45 -15.84 -9.93
CA GLY A 136 -17.03 -14.88 -8.92
C GLY A 136 -17.64 -13.50 -9.13
N MET A 137 -17.79 -13.05 -10.38
CA MET A 137 -18.49 -11.80 -10.70
C MET A 137 -19.97 -11.84 -10.30
N THR A 138 -20.66 -12.96 -10.54
CA THR A 138 -22.06 -13.13 -10.11
C THR A 138 -22.22 -13.01 -8.58
N LEU A 139 -21.26 -13.58 -7.84
CA LEU A 139 -21.20 -13.47 -6.38
C LEU A 139 -20.94 -12.02 -5.93
N LEU A 140 -20.00 -11.33 -6.58
CA LEU A 140 -19.74 -9.91 -6.32
C LEU A 140 -20.99 -9.07 -6.57
N ASP A 141 -21.67 -9.26 -7.71
CA ASP A 141 -22.90 -8.54 -8.03
C ASP A 141 -24.00 -8.78 -7.00
N PHE A 142 -24.16 -10.03 -6.53
CA PHE A 142 -25.10 -10.34 -5.47
C PHE A 142 -24.75 -9.58 -4.17
N VAL A 143 -23.49 -9.64 -3.74
CA VAL A 143 -23.05 -9.01 -2.48
C VAL A 143 -23.16 -7.49 -2.56
N PHE A 144 -22.65 -6.87 -3.63
CA PHE A 144 -22.60 -5.42 -3.76
C PHE A 144 -23.92 -4.79 -4.15
N ASN A 145 -24.71 -5.39 -5.06
CA ASN A 145 -25.99 -4.80 -5.47
C ASN A 145 -27.15 -5.22 -4.58
N ARG A 146 -27.21 -6.49 -4.13
CA ARG A 146 -28.35 -6.96 -3.32
C ARG A 146 -28.12 -6.86 -1.82
N ALA A 147 -26.89 -7.06 -1.37
CA ALA A 147 -26.51 -6.89 0.04
C ALA A 147 -25.78 -5.56 0.31
N GLY A 148 -25.63 -4.69 -0.70
CA GLY A 148 -25.01 -3.38 -0.55
C GLY A 148 -25.70 -2.46 0.44
N TRP A 149 -26.99 -2.66 0.75
CA TRP A 149 -27.70 -1.89 1.78
C TRP A 149 -27.38 -2.33 3.22
N VAL A 150 -26.67 -3.45 3.39
CA VAL A 150 -26.31 -3.96 4.72
C VAL A 150 -25.21 -3.11 5.36
N TRP A 151 -24.19 -2.69 4.61
CA TRP A 151 -23.09 -1.90 5.17
C TRP A 151 -23.52 -0.52 5.68
N PRO A 152 -24.37 0.28 4.99
CA PRO A 152 -24.85 1.55 5.50
C PRO A 152 -25.65 1.36 6.79
N LEU A 153 -26.49 0.32 6.86
CA LEU A 153 -27.26 0.03 8.06
C LEU A 153 -26.37 -0.38 9.23
N VAL A 154 -25.33 -1.19 9.00
CA VAL A 154 -24.36 -1.54 10.03
C VAL A 154 -23.66 -0.27 10.54
N LEU A 155 -23.21 0.62 9.65
CA LEU A 155 -22.58 1.88 10.05
C LEU A 155 -23.53 2.82 10.79
N ILE A 156 -24.78 2.95 10.34
CA ILE A 156 -25.82 3.74 11.02
C ILE A 156 -26.05 3.16 12.42
N THR A 157 -26.21 1.85 12.53
CA THR A 157 -26.45 1.18 13.81
C THR A 157 -25.28 1.35 14.77
N ILE A 158 -24.04 1.17 14.29
CA ILE A 158 -22.83 1.40 15.08
C ILE A 158 -22.75 2.88 15.51
N GLY A 159 -23.01 3.81 14.59
CA GLY A 159 -23.01 5.25 14.88
C GLY A 159 -24.03 5.63 15.95
N VAL A 160 -25.25 5.12 15.85
CA VAL A 160 -26.31 5.32 16.86
C VAL A 160 -25.88 4.74 18.20
N VAL A 161 -25.34 3.52 18.22
CA VAL A 161 -24.86 2.88 19.46
C VAL A 161 -23.73 3.69 20.10
N LEU A 162 -22.80 4.23 19.31
CA LEU A 162 -21.71 5.07 19.81
C LEU A 162 -22.21 6.38 20.42
N ILE A 163 -23.20 7.03 19.81
CA ILE A 163 -23.81 8.26 20.34
C ILE A 163 -24.56 7.99 21.65
N LEU A 164 -25.26 6.85 21.73
CA LEU A 164 -26.04 6.47 22.91
C LEU A 164 -25.17 5.94 24.07
N ARG A 165 -23.94 5.50 23.78
CA ARG A 165 -22.96 5.16 24.81
C ARG A 165 -22.39 6.45 25.41
N LYS A 166 -22.88 6.84 26.58
CA LYS A 166 -22.28 7.92 27.38
C LYS A 166 -20.79 7.62 27.63
N PRO A 167 -19.89 8.62 27.53
CA PRO A 167 -18.51 8.47 27.98
C PRO A 167 -18.53 8.05 29.45
N GLN A 168 -17.85 6.96 29.80
CA GLN A 168 -17.60 6.66 31.19
C GLN A 168 -16.49 7.61 31.64
N GLU A 169 -16.86 8.63 32.42
CA GLU A 169 -15.92 9.44 33.21
C GLU A 169 -15.27 8.60 34.32
#